data_AF-A0A9Q0ZL47-F1
#
_entry.id   AF-A0A9Q0ZL47-F1
#
_cell.length_a   1.000
_cell.length_b   1.000
_cell.length_c   1.000
_cell.angle_alpha   90.00
_cell.angle_beta   90.00
_cell.angle_gamma   90.00
#
_symmetry.space_group_name_H-M   'P 1'
#
loop_
_entity.id
_entity.type
_entity.pdbx_description
1 polymer ?
#
loop_
_entity_poly.entity_id
_entity_poly.type
_entity_poly.pdbx_seq_one_letter_code
_entity_poly.pdbx_strand_id
1 'polypeptide(L)'
;MATDTEKISQLKSSVANLNQISESEKTGFVSLVSRYLSGEAQQVEWSKIQTPTDEIVVPYDTLESTPEDPEETKKLLDKLVVLKLNGGLGTTMGCTGPKSVIEVRNGLTFLDLIVIQIENLNKKYGCSVPLLLMNSFNTHDDTQKIIEKYSNSNIEIHTFNQSQYPRLVADDFVPLPSKGHTDKDGWYPPGHGDVFPSLKNSGKLDALLSQGKEYVFAANSDNLGAVVDLKILNHLIRNKNEYCMEVTPKTLADVKGGTLISYEGKVQLLEIAQVPDQHVNEFKSIEKFKIFNTNNLWVNLKAIKRLVEADALKMEIIPNPKEVDGVKVLQLETAAGAAIKFFDHAIGINVPRSRFLPVKASSDLLLVQSDLYTLVDGFVIRNPARTNPANPSIELGPEFKKVANFLSRFKSIPSIIELDSLKVSGDVWFGANITLKGKVSIVVKSGVKLEIPDGTVLQNKEISGPEDL
;
A
#
# COMPACT_ATOMS: atom_id res chain seq x y z
N MET A 1 -3.74 -29.77 -25.92
CA MET A 1 -4.00 -28.81 -24.83
C MET A 1 -5.50 -28.60 -24.78
N ALA A 2 -6.11 -28.59 -23.58
CA ALA A 2 -7.53 -28.30 -23.44
C ALA A 2 -7.85 -26.89 -23.97
N THR A 3 -9.00 -26.72 -24.60
CA THR A 3 -9.51 -25.41 -25.02
C THR A 3 -9.81 -24.54 -23.78
N ASP A 4 -9.82 -23.22 -23.90
CA ASP A 4 -10.11 -22.36 -22.75
C ASP A 4 -11.53 -22.58 -22.19
N THR A 5 -12.49 -22.94 -23.05
CA THR A 5 -13.83 -23.36 -22.65
C THR A 5 -13.82 -24.63 -21.78
N GLU A 6 -13.02 -25.62 -22.14
CA GLU A 6 -12.84 -26.85 -21.35
C GLU A 6 -12.19 -26.54 -20.00
N LYS A 7 -11.14 -25.70 -19.99
CA LYS A 7 -10.49 -25.26 -18.74
C LYS A 7 -11.47 -24.57 -17.80
N ILE A 8 -12.32 -23.67 -18.31
CA ILE A 8 -13.33 -22.96 -17.50
C ILE A 8 -14.38 -23.93 -16.95
N SER A 9 -14.84 -24.89 -17.76
CA SER A 9 -15.81 -25.90 -17.32
C SER A 9 -15.23 -26.79 -16.21
N GLN A 10 -13.99 -27.27 -16.39
CA GLN A 10 -13.28 -28.03 -15.39
C GLN A 10 -13.04 -27.22 -14.11
N LEU A 11 -12.60 -25.96 -14.25
CA LEU A 11 -12.40 -25.04 -13.14
C LEU A 11 -13.67 -24.88 -12.31
N LYS A 12 -14.82 -24.62 -12.96
CA LYS A 12 -16.12 -24.49 -12.28
C LYS A 12 -16.46 -25.73 -11.47
N SER A 13 -16.25 -26.91 -12.04
CA SER A 13 -16.48 -28.18 -11.35
C SER A 13 -15.53 -28.36 -10.14
N SER A 14 -14.24 -28.08 -10.30
CA SER A 14 -13.25 -28.19 -9.21
C SER A 14 -13.54 -27.20 -8.08
N VAL A 15 -13.87 -25.95 -8.42
CA VAL A 15 -14.16 -24.87 -7.46
C VAL A 15 -15.47 -25.11 -6.71
N ALA A 16 -16.48 -25.71 -7.36
CA ALA A 16 -17.74 -26.06 -6.70
C ALA A 16 -17.54 -26.97 -5.47
N ASN A 17 -16.53 -27.85 -5.53
CA ASN A 17 -16.19 -28.80 -4.46
C ASN A 17 -15.32 -28.20 -3.34
N LEU A 18 -14.90 -26.93 -3.44
CA LEU A 18 -14.10 -26.26 -2.40
C LEU A 18 -15.01 -25.66 -1.32
N ASN A 19 -15.22 -26.42 -0.24
CA ASN A 19 -16.11 -26.02 0.86
C ASN A 19 -15.50 -24.95 1.78
N GLN A 20 -14.21 -24.63 1.64
CA GLN A 20 -13.49 -23.64 2.44
C GLN A 20 -13.77 -22.19 2.01
N ILE A 21 -14.42 -21.98 0.86
CA ILE A 21 -14.71 -20.65 0.31
C ILE A 21 -16.23 -20.51 0.05
N SER A 22 -16.71 -19.30 0.23
CA SER A 22 -18.11 -18.90 0.00
C SER A 22 -18.50 -18.95 -1.48
N GLU A 23 -19.81 -18.99 -1.76
CA GLU A 23 -20.33 -18.90 -3.13
C GLU A 23 -19.94 -17.59 -3.84
N SER A 24 -19.83 -16.49 -3.09
CA SER A 24 -19.30 -15.22 -3.60
C SER A 24 -17.85 -15.34 -4.05
N GLU A 25 -17.01 -16.03 -3.27
CA GLU A 25 -15.60 -16.24 -3.62
C GLU A 25 -15.45 -17.18 -4.82
N LYS A 26 -16.24 -18.27 -4.88
CA LYS A 26 -16.28 -19.18 -6.04
C LYS A 26 -16.63 -18.42 -7.32
N THR A 27 -17.68 -17.60 -7.27
CA THR A 27 -18.15 -16.81 -8.42
C THR A 27 -17.10 -15.78 -8.86
N GLY A 28 -16.55 -15.01 -7.92
CA GLY A 28 -15.53 -14.01 -8.20
C GLY A 28 -14.24 -14.63 -8.77
N PHE A 29 -13.79 -15.75 -8.21
CA PHE A 29 -12.61 -16.46 -8.70
C PHE A 29 -12.80 -16.99 -10.13
N VAL A 30 -13.92 -17.65 -10.42
CA VAL A 30 -14.21 -18.15 -11.77
C VAL A 30 -14.29 -17.00 -12.77
N SER A 31 -14.90 -15.88 -12.39
CA SER A 31 -14.97 -14.66 -13.23
C SER A 31 -13.57 -14.13 -13.55
N LEU A 32 -12.69 -14.07 -12.54
CA LEU A 32 -11.32 -13.62 -12.69
C LEU A 32 -10.51 -14.52 -13.63
N VAL A 33 -10.58 -15.84 -13.44
CA VAL A 33 -9.85 -16.80 -14.30
C VAL A 33 -10.40 -16.80 -15.73
N SER A 34 -11.72 -16.66 -15.89
CA SER A 34 -12.36 -16.61 -17.21
C SER A 34 -11.89 -15.39 -18.01
N ARG A 35 -11.81 -14.22 -17.38
CA ARG A 35 -11.26 -12.99 -17.99
C ARG A 35 -9.76 -13.08 -18.29
N TYR A 36 -9.01 -13.81 -17.46
CA TYR A 36 -7.59 -14.07 -17.72
C TYR A 36 -7.40 -14.95 -18.97
N LEU A 37 -8.17 -16.03 -19.08
CA LEU A 37 -8.10 -16.95 -20.21
C LEU A 37 -8.61 -16.34 -21.52
N SER A 38 -9.66 -15.50 -21.47
CA SER A 38 -10.16 -14.82 -22.66
C SER A 38 -9.18 -13.82 -23.27
N GLY A 39 -8.15 -13.43 -22.51
CA GLY A 39 -7.20 -12.42 -22.96
C GLY A 39 -7.85 -11.04 -23.11
N GLU A 40 -8.89 -10.72 -22.30
CA GLU A 40 -9.46 -9.36 -22.14
C GLU A 40 -8.44 -8.38 -21.49
N ALA A 41 -7.16 -8.48 -21.85
CA ALA A 41 -6.22 -7.40 -21.71
C ALA A 41 -6.67 -6.31 -22.68
N GLN A 42 -7.25 -5.23 -22.14
CA GLN A 42 -7.31 -3.97 -22.87
C GLN A 42 -5.86 -3.54 -23.13
N GLN A 43 -5.32 -3.97 -24.28
CA GLN A 43 -4.06 -3.45 -24.77
C GLN A 43 -4.28 -1.97 -25.03
N VAL A 44 -3.54 -1.14 -24.29
CA VAL A 44 -3.62 0.30 -24.43
C VAL A 44 -2.95 0.67 -25.75
N GLU A 45 -3.69 1.33 -26.63
CA GLU A 45 -3.13 1.86 -27.86
C GLU A 45 -2.27 3.09 -27.52
N TRP A 46 -0.94 2.95 -27.60
CA TRP A 46 0.01 3.96 -27.10
C TRP A 46 -0.21 5.36 -27.70
N SER A 47 -0.63 5.43 -28.97
CA SER A 47 -0.96 6.66 -29.71
C SER A 47 -2.13 7.45 -29.11
N LYS A 48 -3.04 6.78 -28.40
CA LYS A 48 -4.22 7.39 -27.77
C LYS A 48 -3.97 7.90 -26.35
N ILE A 49 -2.81 7.59 -25.76
CA ILE A 49 -2.44 8.04 -24.42
C ILE A 49 -2.20 9.54 -24.42
N GLN A 50 -2.89 10.24 -23.52
CA GLN A 50 -2.70 11.67 -23.30
C GLN A 50 -2.26 11.94 -21.86
N THR A 51 -1.49 13.01 -21.69
CA THR A 51 -1.19 13.53 -20.35
C THR A 51 -2.47 14.13 -19.77
N PRO A 52 -2.89 13.76 -18.55
CA PRO A 52 -4.03 14.38 -17.91
C PRO A 52 -3.84 15.89 -17.76
N THR A 53 -4.92 16.66 -17.92
CA THR A 53 -4.92 18.10 -17.65
C THR A 53 -5.01 18.38 -16.15
N ASP A 54 -4.79 19.64 -15.75
CA ASP A 54 -4.87 20.06 -14.34
C ASP A 54 -6.31 19.99 -13.78
N GLU A 55 -7.32 19.87 -14.63
CA GLU A 55 -8.71 19.59 -14.19
C GLU A 55 -8.94 18.11 -13.88
N ILE A 56 -8.17 17.22 -14.50
CA ILE A 56 -8.25 15.76 -14.27
C ILE A 56 -7.29 15.33 -13.17
N VAL A 57 -6.07 15.90 -13.14
CA VAL A 57 -5.10 15.71 -12.05
C VAL A 57 -4.88 17.06 -11.38
N VAL A 58 -5.70 17.32 -10.36
CA VAL A 58 -5.76 18.61 -9.69
C VAL A 58 -4.51 18.83 -8.83
N PRO A 59 -3.77 19.95 -9.00
CA PRO A 59 -2.68 20.27 -8.10
C PRO A 59 -3.19 20.50 -6.66
N TYR A 60 -2.54 19.90 -5.66
CA TYR A 60 -3.02 20.01 -4.27
C TYR A 60 -3.11 21.47 -3.77
N ASP A 61 -2.19 22.33 -4.21
CA ASP A 61 -2.11 23.73 -3.77
C ASP A 61 -3.26 24.60 -4.33
N THR A 62 -4.01 24.12 -5.33
CA THR A 62 -5.18 24.83 -5.88
C THR A 62 -6.48 24.43 -5.17
N LEU A 63 -6.45 23.44 -4.28
CA LEU A 63 -7.62 23.03 -3.51
C LEU A 63 -8.05 24.13 -2.54
N GLU A 64 -9.36 24.34 -2.44
CA GLU A 64 -9.94 25.22 -1.42
C GLU A 64 -9.46 24.82 -0.02
N SER A 65 -9.25 25.83 0.83
CA SER A 65 -8.89 25.58 2.23
C SER A 65 -10.00 24.85 2.97
N THR A 66 -9.62 24.14 4.02
CA THR A 66 -10.55 23.52 4.96
C THR A 66 -11.53 24.57 5.50
N PRO A 67 -12.82 24.23 5.72
CA PRO A 67 -13.75 25.11 6.38
C PRO A 67 -13.20 25.66 7.70
N GLU A 68 -13.30 26.98 7.90
CA GLU A 68 -12.88 27.62 9.16
C GLU A 68 -13.83 27.26 10.31
N ASP A 69 -15.10 27.02 10.01
CA ASP A 69 -16.11 26.58 10.98
C ASP A 69 -15.86 25.12 11.41
N PRO A 70 -15.58 24.85 12.70
CA PRO A 70 -15.44 23.50 13.22
C PRO A 70 -16.66 22.62 12.98
N GLU A 71 -17.86 23.18 12.93
CA GLU A 71 -19.09 22.43 12.68
C GLU A 71 -19.19 21.96 11.22
N GLU A 72 -18.72 22.77 10.26
CA GLU A 72 -18.59 22.34 8.86
C GLU A 72 -17.52 21.26 8.71
N THR A 73 -16.39 21.40 9.40
CA THR A 73 -15.35 20.35 9.43
C THR A 73 -15.89 19.05 10.02
N LYS A 74 -16.64 19.13 11.12
CA LYS A 74 -17.30 17.97 11.72
C LYS A 74 -18.26 17.30 10.74
N LYS A 75 -19.09 18.06 10.03
CA LYS A 75 -20.01 17.52 9.00
C LYS A 75 -19.29 16.79 7.87
N LEU A 76 -18.11 17.27 7.45
CA LEU A 76 -17.27 16.55 6.47
C LEU A 76 -16.77 15.22 7.05
N LEU A 77 -16.21 15.25 8.26
CA LEU A 77 -15.67 14.09 8.94
C LEU A 77 -16.74 13.04 9.28
N ASP A 78 -17.94 13.47 9.63
CA ASP A 78 -19.06 12.58 9.89
C ASP A 78 -19.47 11.77 8.65
N LYS A 79 -19.11 12.21 7.44
CA LYS A 79 -19.30 11.48 6.17
C LYS A 79 -18.12 10.58 5.78
N LEU A 80 -17.02 10.63 6.53
CA LEU A 80 -15.78 9.92 6.21
C LEU A 80 -15.69 8.57 6.92
N VAL A 81 -15.06 7.63 6.24
CA VAL A 81 -14.55 6.35 6.75
C VAL A 81 -13.08 6.25 6.40
N VAL A 82 -12.23 5.82 7.33
CA VAL A 82 -10.81 5.51 7.03
C VAL A 82 -10.65 4.01 6.90
N LEU A 83 -10.09 3.54 5.80
CA LEU A 83 -9.80 2.13 5.55
C LEU A 83 -8.30 1.92 5.36
N LYS A 84 -7.74 0.93 6.07
CA LYS A 84 -6.35 0.52 5.90
C LYS A 84 -6.27 -0.87 5.29
N LEU A 85 -5.53 -0.97 4.19
CA LEU A 85 -5.21 -2.22 3.53
C LEU A 85 -4.21 -2.98 4.41
N ASN A 86 -4.68 -4.02 5.10
CA ASN A 86 -3.96 -4.78 6.12
C ASN A 86 -3.90 -6.29 5.79
N GLY A 87 -4.13 -6.65 4.52
CA GLY A 87 -4.10 -8.03 4.07
C GLY A 87 -2.71 -8.61 3.80
N GLY A 88 -1.70 -7.74 3.67
CA GLY A 88 -0.32 -8.11 3.34
C GLY A 88 0.52 -8.50 4.56
N LEU A 89 1.34 -9.54 4.38
CA LEU A 89 2.32 -9.96 5.37
C LEU A 89 3.61 -9.15 5.27
N GLY A 90 4.32 -9.00 6.39
CA GLY A 90 5.67 -8.43 6.42
C GLY A 90 6.79 -9.43 6.05
N THR A 91 6.51 -10.47 5.26
CA THR A 91 7.45 -11.57 4.96
C THR A 91 8.74 -11.10 4.29
N THR A 92 8.67 -10.07 3.44
CA THR A 92 9.86 -9.47 2.80
C THR A 92 10.84 -8.91 3.82
N MET A 93 10.32 -8.48 4.97
CA MET A 93 11.05 -7.94 6.12
C MET A 93 11.19 -8.98 7.24
N GLY A 94 10.89 -10.25 6.98
CA GLY A 94 11.04 -11.35 7.93
C GLY A 94 10.00 -11.40 9.06
N CYS A 95 8.90 -10.65 8.97
CA CYS A 95 7.82 -10.66 9.95
C CYS A 95 6.82 -11.79 9.65
N THR A 96 6.30 -12.41 10.70
CA THR A 96 5.31 -13.50 10.61
C THR A 96 3.86 -13.01 10.55
N GLY A 97 3.59 -11.80 11.04
CA GLY A 97 2.26 -11.20 11.10
C GLY A 97 2.03 -10.06 10.09
N PRO A 98 0.93 -9.30 10.26
CA PRO A 98 0.64 -8.14 9.43
C PRO A 98 1.74 -7.10 9.58
N LYS A 99 2.07 -6.43 8.48
CA LYS A 99 3.13 -5.41 8.49
C LYS A 99 2.82 -4.22 9.41
N SER A 100 1.54 -3.95 9.64
CA SER A 100 1.06 -2.86 10.49
C SER A 100 1.49 -2.98 11.95
N VAL A 101 1.99 -4.14 12.38
CA VAL A 101 2.38 -4.44 13.77
C VAL A 101 3.88 -4.27 14.00
N ILE A 102 4.63 -3.91 12.96
CA ILE A 102 6.04 -3.56 13.09
C ILE A 102 6.13 -2.26 13.89
N GLU A 103 6.99 -2.25 14.91
CA GLU A 103 7.30 -1.06 15.68
C GLU A 103 7.99 -0.02 14.79
N VAL A 104 7.41 1.19 14.77
CA VAL A 104 7.93 2.34 14.04
C VAL A 104 8.79 3.18 14.98
N ARG A 105 8.24 3.67 16.09
CA ARG A 105 8.98 4.57 16.98
C ARG A 105 8.41 4.58 18.39
N ASN A 106 9.28 4.65 19.39
CA ASN A 106 8.91 4.78 20.80
C ASN A 106 7.93 3.67 21.28
N GLY A 107 8.10 2.43 20.85
CA GLY A 107 7.18 1.34 21.18
C GLY A 107 5.88 1.33 20.39
N LEU A 108 5.65 2.28 19.48
CA LEU A 108 4.42 2.40 18.70
C LEU A 108 4.55 1.75 17.32
N THR A 109 3.60 0.88 16.99
CA THR A 109 3.49 0.26 15.66
C THR A 109 2.82 1.19 14.65
N PHE A 110 2.79 0.80 13.36
CA PHE A 110 2.01 1.55 12.37
C PHE A 110 0.53 1.65 12.77
N LEU A 111 -0.04 0.56 13.28
CA LEU A 111 -1.44 0.54 13.70
C LEU A 111 -1.68 1.47 14.90
N ASP A 112 -0.75 1.53 15.86
CA ASP A 112 -0.83 2.48 16.98
C ASP A 112 -0.89 3.92 16.48
N LEU A 113 0.02 4.28 15.56
CA LEU A 113 0.07 5.62 15.00
C LEU A 113 -1.22 5.98 14.26
N ILE A 114 -1.77 5.05 13.47
CA ILE A 114 -3.03 5.25 12.75
C ILE A 114 -4.21 5.46 13.72
N VAL A 115 -4.28 4.66 14.79
CA VAL A 115 -5.33 4.78 15.80
C VAL A 115 -5.22 6.13 16.52
N ILE A 116 -4.03 6.52 16.96
CA ILE A 116 -3.78 7.81 17.61
C ILE A 116 -4.19 8.97 16.69
N GLN A 117 -3.86 8.92 15.40
CA GLN A 117 -4.23 9.97 14.43
C GLN A 117 -5.76 10.17 14.35
N ILE A 118 -6.52 9.08 14.27
CA ILE A 118 -7.99 9.13 14.14
C ILE A 118 -8.65 9.48 15.47
N GLU A 119 -8.14 8.97 16.58
CA GLU A 119 -8.62 9.34 17.92
C GLU A 119 -8.42 10.83 18.20
N ASN A 120 -7.26 11.38 17.83
CA ASN A 120 -6.99 12.81 17.92
C ASN A 120 -7.91 13.63 17.03
N LEU A 121 -8.21 13.14 15.81
CA LEU A 121 -9.16 13.77 14.90
C LEU A 121 -10.58 13.81 15.49
N ASN A 122 -11.06 12.68 16.01
CA ASN A 122 -12.36 12.54 16.67
C ASN A 122 -12.48 13.45 17.88
N LYS A 123 -11.45 13.48 18.74
CA LYS A 123 -11.39 14.35 19.92
C LYS A 123 -11.37 15.82 19.55
N LYS A 124 -10.59 16.22 18.54
CA LYS A 124 -10.43 17.63 18.14
C LYS A 124 -11.71 18.23 17.58
N TYR A 125 -12.43 17.50 16.74
CA TYR A 125 -13.61 18.02 16.03
C TYR A 125 -14.95 17.48 16.55
N GLY A 126 -14.94 16.64 17.59
CA GLY A 126 -16.15 16.03 18.14
C GLY A 126 -16.88 15.12 17.16
N CYS A 127 -16.18 14.54 16.19
CA CYS A 127 -16.72 13.63 15.18
C CYS A 127 -16.51 12.15 15.57
N SER A 128 -17.12 11.24 14.81
CA SER A 128 -16.89 9.79 14.91
C SER A 128 -16.49 9.22 13.55
N VAL A 129 -15.21 9.31 13.23
CA VAL A 129 -14.60 8.68 12.04
C VAL A 129 -14.22 7.24 12.40
N PRO A 130 -14.84 6.23 11.77
CA PRO A 130 -14.49 4.83 11.99
C PRO A 130 -13.21 4.45 11.23
N LEU A 131 -12.44 3.54 11.82
CA LEU A 131 -11.30 2.88 11.21
C LEU A 131 -11.68 1.47 10.77
N LEU A 132 -11.55 1.17 9.49
CA LEU A 132 -11.70 -0.17 8.93
C LEU A 132 -10.33 -0.77 8.61
N LEU A 133 -10.08 -1.99 9.09
CA LEU A 133 -8.93 -2.78 8.70
C LEU A 133 -9.39 -3.90 7.77
N MET A 134 -8.98 -3.81 6.50
CA MET A 134 -9.19 -4.89 5.53
C MET A 134 -8.07 -5.92 5.70
N ASN A 135 -8.36 -6.99 6.43
CA ASN A 135 -7.44 -8.07 6.71
C ASN A 135 -7.47 -9.14 5.61
N SER A 136 -6.61 -10.15 5.73
CA SER A 136 -6.74 -11.42 5.02
C SER A 136 -6.74 -12.56 6.02
N PHE A 137 -7.00 -13.78 5.57
CA PHE A 137 -6.83 -14.99 6.39
C PHE A 137 -5.41 -15.13 6.96
N ASN A 138 -4.40 -14.47 6.37
CA ASN A 138 -3.03 -14.47 6.89
C ASN A 138 -2.80 -13.46 8.02
N THR A 139 -3.65 -12.45 8.17
CA THR A 139 -3.41 -11.31 9.09
C THR A 139 -4.51 -11.12 10.11
N HIS A 140 -5.66 -11.78 9.95
CA HIS A 140 -6.85 -11.55 10.77
C HIS A 140 -6.61 -11.79 12.25
N ASP A 141 -6.18 -13.00 12.61
CA ASP A 141 -6.07 -13.42 14.01
C ASP A 141 -5.07 -12.58 14.80
N ASP A 142 -3.93 -12.25 14.18
CA ASP A 142 -2.93 -11.36 14.78
C ASP A 142 -3.47 -9.94 14.94
N THR A 143 -4.25 -9.45 13.97
CA THR A 143 -4.86 -8.13 14.04
C THR A 143 -5.91 -8.08 15.16
N GLN A 144 -6.76 -9.11 15.33
CA GLN A 144 -7.77 -9.16 16.39
C GLN A 144 -7.15 -9.01 17.77
N LYS A 145 -6.11 -9.79 18.07
CA LYS A 145 -5.40 -9.75 19.36
C LYS A 145 -4.84 -8.36 19.66
N ILE A 146 -4.42 -7.63 18.63
CA ILE A 146 -3.79 -6.32 18.80
C ILE A 146 -4.84 -5.23 18.99
N ILE A 147 -5.98 -5.29 18.30
CA ILE A 147 -7.00 -4.24 18.43
C ILE A 147 -7.73 -4.26 19.78
N GLU A 148 -7.69 -5.38 20.52
CA GLU A 148 -8.22 -5.49 21.89
C GLU A 148 -7.64 -4.42 22.83
N LYS A 149 -6.41 -3.94 22.60
CA LYS A 149 -5.83 -2.89 23.44
C LYS A 149 -6.52 -1.53 23.29
N TYR A 150 -7.32 -1.33 22.23
CA TYR A 150 -8.03 -0.07 21.96
C TYR A 150 -9.51 -0.11 22.38
N SER A 151 -9.97 -1.13 23.12
CA SER A 151 -11.38 -1.24 23.51
C SER A 151 -11.91 -0.05 24.32
N ASN A 152 -11.02 0.70 24.98
CA ASN A 152 -11.37 1.90 25.75
C ASN A 152 -11.00 3.22 25.04
N SER A 153 -10.52 3.16 23.80
CA SER A 153 -10.15 4.33 23.00
C SER A 153 -11.38 4.97 22.35
N ASN A 154 -11.33 6.29 22.10
CA ASN A 154 -12.42 7.04 21.46
C ASN A 154 -12.41 6.88 19.93
N ILE A 155 -12.49 5.64 19.47
CA ILE A 155 -12.45 5.27 18.06
C ILE A 155 -13.20 3.96 17.82
N GLU A 156 -14.05 3.95 16.81
CA GLU A 156 -14.70 2.73 16.35
C GLU A 156 -13.77 2.00 15.36
N ILE A 157 -13.28 0.82 15.76
CA ILE A 157 -12.45 -0.03 14.91
C ILE A 157 -13.28 -1.20 14.41
N HIS A 158 -13.33 -1.34 13.08
CA HIS A 158 -13.94 -2.47 12.41
C HIS A 158 -12.89 -3.27 11.64
N THR A 159 -13.12 -4.57 11.56
CA THR A 159 -12.31 -5.46 10.74
C THR A 159 -13.20 -6.28 9.83
N PHE A 160 -12.71 -6.59 8.64
CA PHE A 160 -13.29 -7.59 7.75
C PHE A 160 -12.17 -8.27 6.97
N ASN A 161 -12.41 -9.51 6.55
CA ASN A 161 -11.49 -10.21 5.67
C ASN A 161 -11.84 -9.93 4.22
N GLN A 162 -10.82 -9.70 3.41
CA GLN A 162 -10.91 -9.83 1.97
C GLN A 162 -11.05 -11.30 1.55
N SER A 163 -11.42 -11.53 0.30
CA SER A 163 -11.61 -12.85 -0.29
C SER A 163 -10.37 -13.76 -0.14
N GLN A 164 -10.61 -15.06 -0.08
CA GLN A 164 -9.61 -16.11 -0.14
C GLN A 164 -9.79 -16.93 -1.42
N TYR A 165 -8.85 -16.81 -2.38
CA TYR A 165 -8.90 -17.56 -3.63
C TYR A 165 -7.88 -18.70 -3.65
N PRO A 166 -8.19 -19.83 -4.32
CA PRO A 166 -7.25 -20.93 -4.44
C PRO A 166 -6.17 -20.61 -5.47
N ARG A 167 -4.91 -20.90 -5.14
CA ARG A 167 -3.80 -20.82 -6.12
C ARG A 167 -4.10 -21.81 -7.26
N LEU A 168 -3.82 -21.42 -8.50
CA LEU A 168 -3.96 -22.33 -9.65
C LEU A 168 -2.63 -23.01 -9.94
N VAL A 169 -2.64 -24.32 -10.19
CA VAL A 169 -1.43 -24.96 -10.73
C VAL A 169 -1.25 -24.51 -12.18
N ALA A 170 -0.05 -24.02 -12.52
CA ALA A 170 0.21 -23.39 -13.81
C ALA A 170 0.08 -24.38 -14.99
N ASP A 171 0.45 -25.65 -14.78
CA ASP A 171 0.51 -26.65 -15.83
C ASP A 171 -0.87 -27.16 -16.26
N ASP A 172 -1.82 -27.29 -15.34
CA ASP A 172 -3.14 -27.88 -15.60
C ASP A 172 -4.34 -27.03 -15.17
N PHE A 173 -4.12 -25.81 -14.67
CA PHE A 173 -5.17 -24.85 -14.30
C PHE A 173 -6.17 -25.39 -13.25
N VAL A 174 -5.77 -26.40 -12.48
CA VAL A 174 -6.57 -26.94 -11.38
C VAL A 174 -6.27 -26.16 -10.10
N PRO A 175 -7.27 -25.83 -9.26
CA PRO A 175 -7.04 -25.28 -7.93
C PRO A 175 -6.11 -26.18 -7.11
N LEU A 176 -5.03 -25.61 -6.57
CA LEU A 176 -4.06 -26.30 -5.74
C LEU A 176 -4.71 -27.02 -4.53
N PRO A 177 -5.73 -26.45 -3.85
CA PRO A 177 -6.47 -27.18 -2.80
C PRO A 177 -7.18 -28.45 -3.30
N SER A 178 -7.61 -28.51 -4.56
CA SER A 178 -8.20 -29.73 -5.14
C SER A 178 -7.17 -30.86 -5.31
N LYS A 179 -5.86 -30.56 -5.22
CA LYS A 179 -4.77 -31.54 -5.21
C LYS A 179 -4.32 -31.95 -3.80
N GLY A 180 -5.08 -31.57 -2.77
CA GLY A 180 -4.82 -31.94 -1.37
C GLY A 180 -4.10 -30.88 -0.54
N HIS A 181 -3.57 -29.82 -1.15
CA HIS A 181 -2.93 -28.69 -0.47
C HIS A 181 -3.98 -27.71 0.06
N THR A 182 -4.72 -28.14 1.09
CA THR A 182 -5.84 -27.38 1.67
C THR A 182 -5.43 -26.43 2.79
N ASP A 183 -4.16 -26.47 3.19
CA ASP A 183 -3.57 -25.53 4.14
C ASP A 183 -3.41 -24.13 3.54
N LYS A 184 -2.92 -23.17 4.33
CA LYS A 184 -2.82 -21.74 3.94
C LYS A 184 -2.09 -21.52 2.61
N ASP A 185 -1.15 -22.38 2.26
CA ASP A 185 -0.35 -22.29 1.05
C ASP A 185 -1.10 -22.77 -0.21
N GLY A 186 -2.24 -23.41 -0.04
CA GLY A 186 -3.24 -23.61 -1.09
C GLY A 186 -3.91 -22.33 -1.59
N TRP A 187 -3.84 -21.24 -0.81
CA TRP A 187 -4.69 -20.06 -0.99
C TRP A 187 -3.90 -18.75 -1.09
N TYR A 188 -4.57 -17.69 -1.52
CA TYR A 188 -4.05 -16.32 -1.53
C TYR A 188 -5.19 -15.29 -1.49
N PRO A 189 -4.95 -14.10 -0.92
CA PRO A 189 -5.85 -12.97 -1.10
C PRO A 189 -5.67 -12.37 -2.52
N PRO A 190 -6.74 -12.05 -3.27
CA PRO A 190 -6.66 -11.64 -4.68
C PRO A 190 -6.27 -10.18 -4.92
N GLY A 191 -5.31 -9.68 -4.15
CA GLY A 191 -4.82 -8.31 -4.23
C GLY A 191 -5.80 -7.28 -3.66
N HIS A 192 -5.35 -6.02 -3.59
CA HIS A 192 -6.13 -4.97 -2.95
C HIS A 192 -7.33 -4.48 -3.79
N GLY A 193 -7.45 -4.85 -5.07
CA GLY A 193 -8.65 -4.58 -5.87
C GLY A 193 -9.91 -5.29 -5.36
N ASP A 194 -9.74 -6.32 -4.55
CA ASP A 194 -10.83 -7.02 -3.85
C ASP A 194 -11.47 -6.19 -2.72
N VAL A 195 -10.92 -5.02 -2.38
CA VAL A 195 -11.51 -4.12 -1.39
C VAL A 195 -12.97 -3.77 -1.68
N PHE A 196 -13.34 -3.59 -2.95
CA PHE A 196 -14.70 -3.20 -3.32
C PHE A 196 -15.72 -4.34 -3.10
N PRO A 197 -15.54 -5.53 -3.69
CA PRO A 197 -16.45 -6.66 -3.43
C PRO A 197 -16.42 -7.09 -1.97
N SER A 198 -15.27 -7.13 -1.30
CA SER A 198 -15.19 -7.56 0.10
C SER A 198 -15.82 -6.57 1.08
N LEU A 199 -15.71 -5.26 0.83
CA LEU A 199 -16.40 -4.26 1.64
C LEU A 199 -17.93 -4.42 1.53
N LYS A 200 -18.45 -4.74 0.33
CA LYS A 200 -19.87 -5.06 0.13
C LYS A 200 -20.24 -6.38 0.81
N ASN A 201 -19.53 -7.46 0.53
CA ASN A 201 -19.84 -8.81 1.02
C ASN A 201 -19.77 -8.91 2.56
N SER A 202 -18.94 -8.08 3.21
CA SER A 202 -18.88 -7.99 4.67
C SER A 202 -20.12 -7.34 5.31
N GLY A 203 -21.03 -6.77 4.52
CA GLY A 203 -22.16 -5.96 4.99
C GLY A 203 -21.77 -4.59 5.55
N LYS A 204 -20.46 -4.28 5.64
CA LYS A 204 -19.96 -3.00 6.17
C LYS A 204 -20.31 -1.83 5.26
N LEU A 205 -20.33 -2.03 3.94
CA LEU A 205 -20.72 -0.98 2.99
C LEU A 205 -22.12 -0.42 3.31
N ASP A 206 -23.11 -1.30 3.44
CA ASP A 206 -24.50 -0.91 3.73
C ASP A 206 -24.66 -0.33 5.13
N ALA A 207 -23.95 -0.90 6.12
CA ALA A 207 -23.93 -0.36 7.48
C ALA A 207 -23.39 1.09 7.50
N LEU A 208 -22.27 1.35 6.83
CA LEU A 208 -21.67 2.68 6.75
C LEU A 208 -22.58 3.68 6.00
N LEU A 209 -23.17 3.25 4.88
CA LEU A 209 -24.12 4.09 4.13
C LEU A 209 -25.35 4.46 4.99
N SER A 210 -25.87 3.52 5.79
CA SER A 210 -27.01 3.79 6.67
C SER A 210 -26.68 4.74 7.83
N GLN A 211 -25.40 4.85 8.22
CA GLN A 211 -24.89 5.86 9.15
C GLN A 211 -24.67 7.24 8.51
N GLY A 212 -24.94 7.38 7.20
CA GLY A 212 -24.74 8.64 6.48
C GLY A 212 -23.30 8.87 5.99
N LYS A 213 -22.45 7.84 6.02
CA LYS A 213 -21.10 7.92 5.43
C LYS A 213 -21.21 8.03 3.90
N GLU A 214 -20.34 8.82 3.29
CA GLU A 214 -20.32 9.06 1.84
C GLU A 214 -19.00 8.64 1.18
N TYR A 215 -17.86 8.80 1.86
CA TYR A 215 -16.53 8.50 1.30
C TYR A 215 -15.73 7.57 2.20
N VAL A 216 -14.94 6.69 1.57
CA VAL A 216 -13.86 5.94 2.21
C VAL A 216 -12.51 6.45 1.73
N PHE A 217 -11.63 6.76 2.68
CA PHE A 217 -10.21 6.99 2.44
C PHE A 217 -9.44 5.68 2.66
N ALA A 218 -9.09 5.00 1.58
CA ALA A 218 -8.33 3.76 1.58
C ALA A 218 -6.83 4.02 1.37
N ALA A 219 -5.98 3.46 2.24
CA ALA A 219 -4.53 3.54 2.08
C ALA A 219 -3.83 2.29 2.63
N ASN A 220 -2.57 2.09 2.26
CA ASN A 220 -1.75 1.02 2.85
C ASN A 220 -1.57 1.27 4.35
N SER A 221 -1.62 0.20 5.15
CA SER A 221 -1.32 0.26 6.59
C SER A 221 0.14 0.59 6.91
N ASP A 222 1.05 0.42 5.92
CA ASP A 222 2.48 0.73 6.03
C ASP A 222 2.88 2.11 5.47
N ASN A 223 1.91 2.96 5.09
CA ASN A 223 2.16 4.33 4.66
C ASN A 223 1.84 5.33 5.79
N LEU A 224 2.87 5.87 6.42
CA LEU A 224 2.75 6.82 7.53
C LEU A 224 2.31 8.22 7.10
N GLY A 225 2.49 8.55 5.82
CA GLY A 225 2.04 9.83 5.24
C GLY A 225 0.56 9.85 4.89
N ALA A 226 -0.11 8.70 4.87
CA ALA A 226 -1.51 8.57 4.50
C ALA A 226 -2.46 8.96 5.65
N VAL A 227 -2.50 10.26 5.94
CA VAL A 227 -3.36 10.87 6.99
C VAL A 227 -4.59 11.51 6.37
N VAL A 228 -5.67 11.67 7.15
CA VAL A 228 -6.90 12.34 6.66
C VAL A 228 -6.58 13.78 6.28
N ASP A 229 -6.94 14.16 5.04
CA ASP A 229 -6.81 15.52 4.53
C ASP A 229 -8.19 16.12 4.24
N LEU A 230 -8.50 17.20 4.96
CA LEU A 230 -9.80 17.85 4.89
C LEU A 230 -9.99 18.66 3.60
N LYS A 231 -8.91 19.17 2.99
CA LYS A 231 -9.00 19.89 1.71
C LYS A 231 -9.43 18.95 0.59
N ILE A 232 -8.82 17.75 0.57
CA ILE A 232 -9.19 16.69 -0.37
C ILE A 232 -10.65 16.31 -0.16
N LEU A 233 -11.04 15.93 1.06
CA LEU A 233 -12.41 15.51 1.34
C LEU A 233 -13.45 16.59 0.97
N ASN A 234 -13.19 17.86 1.30
CA ASN A 234 -14.04 18.98 0.94
C ASN A 234 -14.19 19.12 -0.59
N HIS A 235 -13.09 19.06 -1.33
CA HIS A 235 -13.10 19.14 -2.79
C HIS A 235 -13.95 18.03 -3.42
N LEU A 236 -13.80 16.78 -2.97
CA LEU A 236 -14.53 15.64 -3.52
C LEU A 236 -16.04 15.74 -3.27
N ILE A 237 -16.44 16.18 -2.08
CA ILE A 237 -17.86 16.35 -1.73
C ILE A 237 -18.49 17.47 -2.58
N ARG A 238 -17.82 18.61 -2.74
CA ARG A 238 -18.34 19.76 -3.50
C ARG A 238 -18.49 19.44 -5.00
N ASN A 239 -17.50 18.77 -5.57
CA ASN A 239 -17.46 18.45 -7.00
C ASN A 239 -18.10 17.09 -7.34
N LYS A 240 -18.58 16.34 -6.35
CA LYS A 240 -19.21 15.02 -6.51
C LYS A 240 -18.34 14.02 -7.26
N ASN A 241 -17.02 14.04 -7.01
CA ASN A 241 -16.09 13.09 -7.60
C ASN A 241 -16.30 11.70 -7.00
N GLU A 242 -16.63 10.68 -7.80
CA GLU A 242 -16.87 9.35 -7.23
C GLU A 242 -15.57 8.63 -6.82
N TYR A 243 -14.43 9.01 -7.41
CA TYR A 243 -13.13 8.41 -7.14
C TYR A 243 -12.02 9.45 -7.27
N CYS A 244 -11.10 9.47 -6.30
CA CYS A 244 -9.87 10.24 -6.38
C CYS A 244 -8.67 9.38 -5.99
N MET A 245 -7.64 9.42 -6.84
CA MET A 245 -6.34 8.82 -6.56
C MET A 245 -5.32 9.92 -6.25
N GLU A 246 -4.76 9.93 -5.05
CA GLU A 246 -3.61 10.80 -4.81
C GLU A 246 -2.41 10.28 -5.60
N VAL A 247 -1.81 11.18 -6.36
CA VAL A 247 -0.57 10.95 -7.09
C VAL A 247 0.49 11.89 -6.54
N THR A 248 1.76 11.55 -6.69
CA THR A 248 2.86 12.44 -6.30
C THR A 248 3.93 12.45 -7.38
N PRO A 249 4.79 13.48 -7.48
CA PRO A 249 5.80 13.54 -8.53
C PRO A 249 6.76 12.34 -8.47
N LYS A 250 7.07 11.77 -9.64
CA LYS A 250 8.05 10.68 -9.77
C LYS A 250 9.45 11.18 -9.45
N THR A 251 10.18 10.36 -8.70
CA THR A 251 11.65 10.42 -8.58
C THR A 251 12.28 9.28 -9.38
N LEU A 252 13.61 9.23 -9.43
CA LEU A 252 14.36 8.14 -10.07
C LEU A 252 14.03 6.76 -9.45
N ALA A 253 13.60 6.72 -8.19
CA ALA A 253 13.19 5.47 -7.52
C ALA A 253 11.79 5.00 -7.96
N ASP A 254 10.96 5.89 -8.53
CA ASP A 254 9.54 5.64 -8.79
C ASP A 254 9.25 5.32 -10.28
N VAL A 255 10.29 5.21 -11.12
CA VAL A 255 10.16 5.07 -12.59
C VAL A 255 9.30 3.88 -13.03
N LYS A 256 9.21 2.83 -12.20
CA LYS A 256 8.39 1.64 -12.48
C LYS A 256 6.94 1.75 -11.98
N GLY A 257 6.63 2.76 -11.17
CA GLY A 257 5.30 2.92 -10.57
C GLY A 257 4.24 3.29 -11.61
N GLY A 258 3.04 2.74 -11.44
CA GLY A 258 1.87 3.07 -12.25
C GLY A 258 1.53 4.56 -12.22
N THR A 259 1.05 5.07 -13.34
CA THR A 259 0.74 6.50 -13.55
C THR A 259 -0.71 6.68 -13.98
N LEU A 260 -1.29 7.85 -13.69
CA LEU A 260 -2.55 8.23 -14.31
C LEU A 260 -2.32 8.74 -15.72
N ILE A 261 -3.21 8.34 -16.63
CA ILE A 261 -3.28 8.80 -18.01
C ILE A 261 -4.71 9.17 -18.37
N SER A 262 -4.87 10.03 -19.37
CA SER A 262 -6.14 10.22 -20.05
C SER A 262 -6.20 9.28 -21.27
N TYR A 263 -7.26 8.47 -21.34
CA TYR A 263 -7.48 7.51 -22.41
C TYR A 263 -8.98 7.39 -22.70
N GLU A 264 -9.38 7.58 -23.95
CA GLU A 264 -10.78 7.48 -24.40
C GLU A 264 -11.77 8.30 -23.55
N GLY A 265 -11.36 9.51 -23.17
CA GLY A 265 -12.18 10.46 -22.40
C GLY A 265 -12.29 10.15 -20.91
N LYS A 266 -11.57 9.14 -20.41
CA LYS A 266 -11.54 8.77 -18.99
C LYS A 266 -10.12 8.80 -18.43
N VAL A 267 -10.02 9.01 -17.13
CA VAL A 267 -8.78 8.78 -16.39
C VAL A 267 -8.64 7.29 -16.07
N GLN A 268 -7.44 6.73 -16.28
CA GLN A 268 -7.15 5.34 -15.92
C GLN A 268 -5.73 5.19 -15.40
N LEU A 269 -5.52 4.15 -14.57
CA LEU A 269 -4.21 3.75 -14.09
C LEU A 269 -3.52 2.90 -15.16
N LEU A 270 -2.37 3.37 -15.65
CA LEU A 270 -1.49 2.60 -16.52
C LEU A 270 -0.37 1.97 -15.68
N GLU A 271 -0.33 0.65 -15.65
CA GLU A 271 0.74 -0.14 -15.02
C GLU A 271 1.74 -0.64 -16.05
N ILE A 272 2.99 -0.88 -15.62
CA ILE A 272 4.06 -1.35 -16.52
C ILE A 272 3.71 -2.67 -17.23
N ALA A 273 2.92 -3.54 -16.58
CA ALA A 273 2.48 -4.81 -17.15
C ALA A 273 1.53 -4.66 -18.34
N GLN A 274 0.93 -3.48 -18.52
CA GLN A 274 0.03 -3.16 -19.64
C GLN A 274 0.79 -2.46 -20.79
N VAL A 275 2.04 -2.08 -20.57
CA VAL A 275 2.86 -1.33 -21.53
C VAL A 275 3.50 -2.31 -22.50
N PRO A 276 3.30 -2.16 -23.83
CA PRO A 276 4.02 -2.96 -24.81
C PRO A 276 5.54 -2.80 -24.67
N ASP A 277 6.29 -3.88 -24.84
CA ASP A 277 7.75 -3.91 -24.59
C ASP A 277 8.52 -2.76 -25.27
N GLN A 278 8.11 -2.40 -26.49
CA GLN A 278 8.71 -1.30 -27.28
C GLN A 278 8.56 0.09 -26.63
N HIS A 279 7.59 0.29 -25.74
CA HIS A 279 7.29 1.57 -25.08
C HIS A 279 7.70 1.61 -23.59
N VAL A 280 8.29 0.54 -23.05
CA VAL A 280 8.69 0.46 -21.64
C VAL A 280 9.67 1.57 -21.23
N ASN A 281 10.58 1.95 -22.12
CA ASN A 281 11.53 3.03 -21.84
C ASN A 281 10.85 4.40 -21.79
N GLU A 282 9.86 4.63 -22.66
CA GLU A 282 9.04 5.84 -22.62
C GLU A 282 8.18 5.89 -21.34
N PHE A 283 7.61 4.75 -20.91
CA PHE A 283 6.87 4.66 -19.65
C PHE A 283 7.72 5.02 -18.42
N LYS A 284 8.98 4.58 -18.42
CA LYS A 284 9.95 4.88 -17.35
C LYS A 284 10.49 6.32 -17.41
N SER A 285 10.23 7.06 -18.48
CA SER A 285 10.66 8.45 -18.59
C SER A 285 9.85 9.35 -17.66
N ILE A 286 10.53 9.95 -16.69
CA ILE A 286 9.94 10.94 -15.77
C ILE A 286 9.60 12.26 -16.47
N GLU A 287 10.12 12.50 -17.69
CA GLU A 287 9.75 13.66 -18.49
C GLU A 287 8.36 13.48 -19.12
N LYS A 288 8.05 12.25 -19.54
CA LYS A 288 6.77 11.90 -20.18
C LYS A 288 5.69 11.61 -19.13
N PHE A 289 6.00 10.74 -18.16
CA PHE A 289 5.08 10.38 -17.08
C PHE A 289 5.62 10.91 -15.75
N LYS A 290 5.15 12.09 -15.35
CA LYS A 290 5.69 12.89 -14.25
C LYS A 290 5.17 12.50 -12.87
N ILE A 291 4.11 11.71 -12.81
CA ILE A 291 3.38 11.37 -11.58
C ILE A 291 3.30 9.85 -11.39
N PHE A 292 3.11 9.40 -10.16
CA PHE A 292 2.76 8.00 -9.89
C PHE A 292 1.74 7.86 -8.77
N ASN A 293 1.02 6.74 -8.78
CA ASN A 293 0.01 6.39 -7.80
C ASN A 293 0.64 6.15 -6.41
N THR A 294 0.10 6.84 -5.39
CA THR A 294 0.51 6.65 -3.99
C THR A 294 -0.23 5.50 -3.29
N ASN A 295 -1.31 5.01 -3.91
CA ASN A 295 -2.31 4.10 -3.35
C ASN A 295 -3.08 4.68 -2.14
N ASN A 296 -3.10 6.02 -2.01
CA ASN A 296 -4.04 6.76 -1.17
C ASN A 296 -5.27 7.09 -2.04
N LEU A 297 -6.39 6.45 -1.76
CA LEU A 297 -7.57 6.43 -2.62
C LEU A 297 -8.78 6.93 -1.83
N TRP A 298 -9.53 7.85 -2.42
CA TRP A 298 -10.77 8.37 -1.86
C TRP A 298 -11.92 7.94 -2.76
N VAL A 299 -12.87 7.17 -2.24
CA VAL A 299 -13.89 6.55 -3.07
C VAL A 299 -15.27 6.75 -2.47
N ASN A 300 -16.23 7.14 -3.30
CA ASN A 300 -17.60 7.33 -2.90
C ASN A 300 -18.29 5.97 -2.65
N LEU A 301 -18.86 5.79 -1.46
CA LEU A 301 -19.48 4.53 -1.02
C LEU A 301 -20.71 4.15 -1.87
N LYS A 302 -21.51 5.14 -2.31
CA LYS A 302 -22.68 4.88 -3.16
C LYS A 302 -22.25 4.39 -4.54
N ALA A 303 -21.19 4.96 -5.09
CA ALA A 303 -20.60 4.53 -6.35
C ALA A 303 -20.03 3.10 -6.24
N ILE A 304 -19.33 2.76 -5.14
CA ILE A 304 -18.89 1.38 -4.87
C ILE A 304 -20.09 0.43 -4.92
N LYS A 305 -21.17 0.73 -4.18
CA LYS A 305 -22.36 -0.13 -4.13
C LYS A 305 -22.94 -0.36 -5.53
N ARG A 306 -23.17 0.73 -6.27
CA ARG A 306 -23.70 0.72 -7.65
C ARG A 306 -22.85 -0.15 -8.58
N LEU A 307 -21.54 0.05 -8.59
CA LEU A 307 -20.64 -0.62 -9.53
C LEU A 307 -20.40 -2.09 -9.18
N VAL A 308 -20.34 -2.44 -7.88
CA VAL A 308 -20.20 -3.83 -7.44
C VAL A 308 -21.50 -4.63 -7.66
N GLU A 309 -22.67 -4.03 -7.43
CA GLU A 309 -23.96 -4.68 -7.69
C GLU A 309 -24.23 -4.91 -9.19
N ALA A 310 -23.76 -4.00 -10.04
CA ALA A 310 -23.84 -4.14 -11.49
C ALA A 310 -22.74 -5.04 -12.09
N ASP A 311 -21.84 -5.60 -11.26
CA ASP A 311 -20.66 -6.37 -11.71
C ASP A 311 -19.82 -5.60 -12.76
N ALA A 312 -19.73 -4.27 -12.61
CA ALA A 312 -19.11 -3.38 -13.59
C ALA A 312 -17.59 -3.21 -13.41
N LEU A 313 -17.07 -3.57 -12.23
CA LEU A 313 -15.65 -3.39 -11.88
C LEU A 313 -14.77 -4.47 -12.53
N LYS A 314 -14.39 -4.25 -13.79
CA LYS A 314 -13.56 -5.17 -14.59
C LYS A 314 -12.09 -4.72 -14.64
N MET A 315 -11.45 -4.55 -13.48
CA MET A 315 -10.03 -4.16 -13.39
C MET A 315 -9.11 -5.13 -14.14
N GLU A 316 -7.98 -4.62 -14.62
CA GLU A 316 -6.91 -5.42 -15.22
C GLU A 316 -6.40 -6.48 -14.26
N ILE A 317 -6.11 -7.65 -14.84
CA ILE A 317 -5.65 -8.82 -14.10
C ILE A 317 -4.13 -8.78 -14.01
N ILE A 318 -3.63 -9.01 -12.80
CA ILE A 318 -2.21 -9.09 -12.50
C ILE A 318 -1.89 -10.57 -12.28
N PRO A 319 -1.34 -11.28 -13.29
CA PRO A 319 -0.84 -12.63 -13.10
C PRO A 319 0.46 -12.59 -12.30
N ASN A 320 0.50 -13.33 -11.20
CA ASN A 320 1.64 -13.41 -10.29
C ASN A 320 2.10 -14.89 -10.23
N PRO A 321 2.94 -15.33 -11.18
CA PRO A 321 3.48 -16.68 -11.17
C PRO A 321 4.42 -16.87 -9.97
N LYS A 322 4.23 -17.96 -9.24
CA LYS A 322 5.01 -18.32 -8.05
C LYS A 322 5.32 -19.82 -8.05
N GLU A 323 6.09 -20.24 -7.06
CA GLU A 323 6.36 -21.64 -6.77
C GLU A 323 6.05 -21.91 -5.30
N VAL A 324 5.34 -23.01 -5.04
CA VAL A 324 4.92 -23.45 -3.70
C VAL A 324 5.24 -24.93 -3.62
N ASP A 325 6.14 -25.31 -2.71
CA ASP A 325 6.61 -26.70 -2.54
C ASP A 325 7.04 -27.37 -3.86
N GLY A 326 7.73 -26.63 -4.73
CA GLY A 326 8.18 -27.12 -6.04
C GLY A 326 7.10 -27.12 -7.14
N VAL A 327 5.86 -26.74 -6.82
CA VAL A 327 4.75 -26.65 -7.78
C VAL A 327 4.65 -25.21 -8.31
N LYS A 328 4.74 -25.06 -9.63
CA LYS A 328 4.47 -23.78 -10.29
C LYS A 328 3.00 -23.43 -10.18
N VAL A 329 2.71 -22.26 -9.63
CA VAL A 329 1.35 -21.79 -9.40
C VAL A 329 1.15 -20.39 -9.97
N LEU A 330 -0.11 -20.06 -10.23
CA LEU A 330 -0.56 -18.76 -10.67
C LEU A 330 -1.50 -18.16 -9.63
N GLN A 331 -1.20 -16.94 -9.21
CA GLN A 331 -2.08 -16.08 -8.44
C GLN A 331 -2.61 -15.00 -9.38
N LEU A 332 -3.93 -14.79 -9.40
CA LEU A 332 -4.55 -13.74 -10.19
C LEU A 332 -5.07 -12.67 -9.24
N GLU A 333 -4.55 -11.47 -9.38
CA GLU A 333 -4.87 -10.36 -8.50
C GLU A 333 -5.43 -9.18 -9.31
N THR A 334 -6.03 -8.22 -8.62
CA THR A 334 -6.39 -6.92 -9.21
C THR A 334 -5.92 -5.79 -8.30
N ALA A 335 -5.73 -4.60 -8.87
CA ALA A 335 -5.36 -3.40 -8.13
C ALA A 335 -6.55 -2.47 -7.91
N ALA A 336 -6.74 -1.98 -6.68
CA ALA A 336 -7.80 -1.02 -6.35
C ALA A 336 -7.75 0.25 -7.20
N GLY A 337 -6.54 0.73 -7.51
CA GLY A 337 -6.31 1.89 -8.37
C GLY A 337 -6.78 1.71 -9.81
N ALA A 338 -6.77 0.48 -10.34
CA ALA A 338 -7.24 0.18 -11.69
C ALA A 338 -8.76 0.36 -11.84
N ALA A 339 -9.50 0.39 -10.71
CA ALA A 339 -10.93 0.58 -10.74
C ALA A 339 -11.34 2.01 -11.15
N ILE A 340 -10.45 2.99 -11.06
CA ILE A 340 -10.74 4.42 -11.28
C ILE A 340 -11.51 4.71 -12.57
N LYS A 341 -11.24 3.97 -13.66
CA LYS A 341 -11.87 4.15 -14.98
C LYS A 341 -13.37 3.80 -15.02
N PHE A 342 -13.87 3.08 -14.01
CA PHE A 342 -15.28 2.70 -13.91
C PHE A 342 -16.13 3.72 -13.15
N PHE A 343 -15.50 4.68 -12.47
CA PHE A 343 -16.16 5.68 -11.66
C PHE A 343 -16.40 6.97 -12.46
N ASP A 344 -17.51 7.64 -12.16
CA ASP A 344 -17.88 8.89 -12.80
C ASP A 344 -17.18 10.07 -12.11
N HIS A 345 -16.80 11.09 -12.89
CA HIS A 345 -16.04 12.25 -12.40
C HIS A 345 -14.78 11.88 -11.59
N ALA A 346 -14.12 10.79 -11.99
CA ALA A 346 -12.89 10.34 -11.35
C ALA A 346 -11.73 11.30 -11.65
N ILE A 347 -10.90 11.57 -10.64
CA ILE A 347 -9.76 12.50 -10.73
C ILE A 347 -8.50 11.93 -10.07
N GLY A 348 -7.37 12.56 -10.36
CA GLY A 348 -6.18 12.50 -9.51
C GLY A 348 -6.01 13.80 -8.73
N ILE A 349 -5.29 13.74 -7.61
CA ILE A 349 -4.79 14.95 -6.92
C ILE A 349 -3.28 14.82 -6.75
N ASN A 350 -2.52 15.79 -7.27
CA ASN A 350 -1.06 15.79 -7.16
C ASN A 350 -0.63 16.35 -5.81
N VAL A 351 -0.37 15.45 -4.87
CA VAL A 351 -0.04 15.75 -3.46
C VAL A 351 1.45 15.86 -3.22
N PRO A 352 1.88 16.64 -2.20
CA PRO A 352 3.27 16.61 -1.75
C PRO A 352 3.67 15.23 -1.27
N ARG A 353 4.96 14.89 -1.45
CA ARG A 353 5.52 13.58 -1.08
C ARG A 353 5.43 13.28 0.42
N SER A 354 5.16 14.28 1.27
CA SER A 354 4.85 14.08 2.70
C SER A 354 3.67 13.14 2.93
N ARG A 355 2.76 12.98 1.95
CA ARG A 355 1.63 12.04 2.00
C ARG A 355 1.98 10.62 1.51
N PHE A 356 3.20 10.43 1.02
CA PHE A 356 3.73 9.15 0.54
C PHE A 356 5.03 8.79 1.28
N LEU A 357 4.84 8.21 2.46
CA LEU A 357 5.91 7.71 3.32
C LEU A 357 5.71 6.20 3.61
N PRO A 358 5.79 5.35 2.58
CA PRO A 358 5.69 3.90 2.75
C PRO A 358 6.98 3.33 3.36
N VAL A 359 6.85 2.28 4.15
CA VAL A 359 8.01 1.48 4.60
C VAL A 359 7.98 0.15 3.86
N LYS A 360 8.87 -0.12 2.90
CA LYS A 360 8.91 -1.37 2.12
C LYS A 360 10.07 -2.29 2.49
N ALA A 361 11.17 -1.72 2.96
CA ALA A 361 12.34 -2.41 3.47
C ALA A 361 12.82 -1.83 4.81
N SER A 362 13.79 -2.48 5.45
CA SER A 362 14.41 -1.98 6.68
C SER A 362 15.19 -0.67 6.49
N SER A 363 15.64 -0.37 5.27
CA SER A 363 16.19 0.94 4.91
C SER A 363 15.15 2.07 5.08
N ASP A 364 13.89 1.82 4.68
CA ASP A 364 12.80 2.77 4.86
C ASP A 364 12.42 2.89 6.35
N LEU A 365 12.50 1.77 7.07
CA LEU A 365 12.30 1.76 8.52
C LEU A 365 13.33 2.70 9.16
N LEU A 366 14.63 2.53 8.87
CA LEU A 366 15.69 3.41 9.39
C LEU A 366 15.39 4.90 9.17
N LEU A 367 14.87 5.27 7.99
CA LEU A 367 14.46 6.66 7.72
C LEU A 367 13.41 7.15 8.73
N VAL A 368 12.32 6.41 8.91
CA VAL A 368 11.18 6.85 9.75
C VAL A 368 11.43 6.73 11.25
N GLN A 369 12.35 5.84 11.67
CA GLN A 369 12.76 5.73 13.08
C GLN A 369 13.75 6.83 13.49
N SER A 370 14.45 7.44 12.52
CA SER A 370 15.49 8.43 12.77
C SER A 370 15.00 9.81 13.16
N ASP A 371 15.97 10.69 13.43
CA ASP A 371 15.79 12.12 13.67
C ASP A 371 15.45 12.95 12.41
N LEU A 372 15.36 12.34 11.22
CA LEU A 372 14.77 12.97 10.03
C LEU A 372 13.29 13.32 10.23
N TYR A 373 12.64 12.62 11.15
CA TYR A 373 11.27 12.85 11.53
C TYR A 373 11.17 13.11 13.02
N THR A 374 10.07 13.73 13.41
CA THR A 374 9.58 13.87 14.77
C THR A 374 8.24 13.16 14.86
N LEU A 375 7.82 12.82 16.07
CA LEU A 375 6.51 12.22 16.31
C LEU A 375 5.70 13.17 17.19
N VAL A 376 4.58 13.67 16.67
CA VAL A 376 3.67 14.57 17.37
C VAL A 376 2.27 14.04 17.18
N ASP A 377 1.56 13.72 18.28
CA ASP A 377 0.15 13.31 18.23
C ASP A 377 -0.16 12.14 17.26
N GLY A 378 0.78 11.19 17.12
CA GLY A 378 0.68 10.07 16.20
C GLY A 378 1.10 10.36 14.76
N PHE A 379 1.44 11.61 14.44
CA PHE A 379 1.91 12.04 13.12
C PHE A 379 3.43 11.97 13.03
N VAL A 380 3.94 11.30 12.00
CA VAL A 380 5.37 11.28 11.66
C VAL A 380 5.67 12.49 10.79
N ILE A 381 6.19 13.54 11.42
CA ILE A 381 6.37 14.86 10.81
C ILE A 381 7.83 15.08 10.45
N ARG A 382 8.10 15.61 9.26
CA ARG A 382 9.46 15.97 8.83
C ARG A 382 10.11 16.91 9.87
N ASN A 383 11.32 16.58 10.31
CA ASN A 383 12.04 17.41 11.27
C ASN A 383 12.46 18.73 10.59
N PRO A 384 12.06 19.91 11.09
CA PRO A 384 12.45 21.21 10.52
C PRO A 384 13.97 21.45 10.50
N ALA A 385 14.73 20.78 11.37
CA ALA A 385 16.19 20.86 11.36
C ALA A 385 16.83 20.18 10.12
N ARG A 386 16.07 19.36 9.39
CA ARG A 386 16.50 18.83 8.08
C ARG A 386 16.25 19.89 7.00
N THR A 387 17.33 20.58 6.61
CA THR A 387 17.29 21.63 5.58
C THR A 387 17.07 21.09 4.16
N ASN A 388 17.56 19.88 3.86
CA ASN A 388 17.34 19.24 2.56
C ASN A 388 15.97 18.53 2.53
N PRO A 389 15.04 18.93 1.63
CA PRO A 389 13.71 18.33 1.54
C PRO A 389 13.75 16.85 1.14
N ALA A 390 14.79 16.38 0.46
CA ALA A 390 14.95 14.98 0.08
C ALA A 390 15.41 14.10 1.26
N ASN A 391 14.90 12.87 1.30
CA ASN A 391 15.47 11.81 2.15
C ASN A 391 16.87 11.40 1.66
N PRO A 392 17.78 11.01 2.55
CA PRO A 392 19.00 10.34 2.13
C PRO A 392 18.71 9.00 1.46
N SER A 393 19.59 8.59 0.54
CA SER A 393 19.55 7.24 -0.03
C SER A 393 20.16 6.26 0.97
N ILE A 394 19.42 5.21 1.32
CA ILE A 394 19.89 4.18 2.26
C ILE A 394 19.85 2.81 1.58
N GLU A 395 21.01 2.18 1.44
CA GLU A 395 21.17 0.81 0.96
C GLU A 395 21.75 -0.04 2.10
N LEU A 396 20.95 -0.96 2.64
CA LEU A 396 21.39 -1.91 3.65
C LEU A 396 21.49 -3.32 3.03
N GLY A 397 22.59 -4.00 3.32
CA GLY A 397 22.87 -5.35 2.87
C GLY A 397 21.85 -6.39 3.35
N PRO A 398 21.90 -7.62 2.80
CA PRO A 398 20.97 -8.70 3.13
C PRO A 398 20.92 -9.04 4.63
N GLU A 399 22.00 -8.76 5.37
CA GLU A 399 22.10 -8.95 6.81
C GLU A 399 21.06 -8.13 7.59
N PHE A 400 20.64 -6.98 7.05
CA PHE A 400 19.65 -6.08 7.62
C PHE A 400 18.23 -6.31 7.08
N LYS A 401 18.04 -7.26 6.16
CA LYS A 401 16.74 -7.44 5.47
C LYS A 401 15.60 -7.80 6.43
N LYS A 402 15.88 -8.63 7.44
CA LYS A 402 14.89 -9.04 8.45
C LYS A 402 14.85 -8.03 9.59
N VAL A 403 13.66 -7.61 10.02
CA VAL A 403 13.47 -6.61 11.10
C VAL A 403 14.21 -7.00 12.38
N ALA A 404 14.14 -8.27 12.80
CA ALA A 404 14.85 -8.72 13.99
C ALA A 404 16.37 -8.52 13.89
N ASN A 405 16.96 -8.78 12.72
CA ASN A 405 18.39 -8.57 12.48
C ASN A 405 18.74 -7.09 12.34
N PHE A 406 17.87 -6.31 11.68
CA PHE A 406 18.03 -4.87 11.58
C PHE A 406 18.06 -4.24 12.97
N LEU A 407 17.09 -4.55 13.82
CA LEU A 407 17.00 -4.01 15.19
C LEU A 407 18.18 -4.46 16.05
N SER A 408 18.62 -5.72 15.97
CA SER A 408 19.75 -6.20 16.77
C SER A 408 21.09 -5.57 16.36
N ARG A 409 21.23 -5.15 15.10
CA ARG A 409 22.44 -4.51 14.56
C ARG A 409 22.55 -3.03 14.89
N PHE A 410 21.49 -2.38 15.36
CA PHE A 410 21.51 -0.98 15.81
C PHE A 410 21.19 -0.90 17.30
N LYS A 411 22.23 -0.75 18.15
CA LYS A 411 22.04 -0.59 19.60
C LYS A 411 21.19 0.64 19.94
N SER A 412 21.29 1.70 19.13
CA SER A 412 20.29 2.76 19.01
C SER A 412 20.22 3.21 17.54
N ILE A 413 19.11 3.82 17.14
CA ILE A 413 19.00 4.42 15.81
C ILE A 413 20.00 5.60 15.72
N PRO A 414 20.88 5.64 14.69
CA PRO A 414 21.82 6.73 14.52
C PRO A 414 21.13 8.04 14.15
N SER A 415 21.74 9.16 14.51
CA SER A 415 21.40 10.46 13.94
C SER A 415 21.82 10.48 12.48
N ILE A 416 20.87 10.79 11.58
CA ILE A 416 21.08 10.87 10.14
C ILE A 416 20.51 12.16 9.54
N ILE A 417 20.24 13.16 10.37
CA ILE A 417 19.65 14.44 9.94
C ILE A 417 20.52 15.20 8.92
N GLU A 418 21.84 15.01 8.95
CA GLU A 418 22.81 15.59 8.01
C GLU A 418 23.31 14.57 6.96
N LEU A 419 22.66 13.41 6.83
CA LEU A 419 23.05 12.36 5.88
C LEU A 419 22.58 12.68 4.44
N ASP A 420 23.41 12.37 3.46
CA ASP A 420 23.05 12.37 2.03
C ASP A 420 22.87 10.94 1.51
N SER A 421 23.78 10.03 1.88
CA SER A 421 23.68 8.62 1.51
C SER A 421 24.38 7.70 2.50
N LEU A 422 23.79 6.53 2.75
CA LEU A 422 24.37 5.44 3.51
C LEU A 422 24.34 4.15 2.69
N LYS A 423 25.49 3.50 2.53
CA LYS A 423 25.60 2.13 2.02
C LYS A 423 26.24 1.24 3.08
N VAL A 424 25.60 0.13 3.42
CA VAL A 424 26.14 -0.85 4.37
C VAL A 424 26.07 -2.24 3.75
N SER A 425 27.17 -2.98 3.73
CA SER A 425 27.23 -4.35 3.23
C SER A 425 28.18 -5.21 4.07
N GLY A 426 27.76 -6.43 4.39
CA GLY A 426 28.51 -7.38 5.22
C GLY A 426 28.12 -7.33 6.69
N ASP A 427 28.89 -8.03 7.54
CA ASP A 427 28.57 -8.21 8.96
C ASP A 427 28.93 -6.99 9.82
N VAL A 428 28.12 -5.93 9.67
CA VAL A 428 28.29 -4.63 10.36
C VAL A 428 27.31 -4.48 11.51
N TRP A 429 27.79 -3.97 12.64
CA TRP A 429 27.04 -3.70 13.87
C TRP A 429 27.29 -2.26 14.31
N PHE A 430 26.25 -1.59 14.79
CA PHE A 430 26.27 -0.19 15.20
C PHE A 430 26.05 -0.08 16.72
N GLY A 431 26.98 0.57 17.40
CA GLY A 431 26.84 1.01 18.78
C GLY A 431 25.76 2.07 18.99
N ALA A 432 25.65 2.57 20.21
CA ALA A 432 24.68 3.59 20.60
C ALA A 432 25.17 5.00 20.25
N ASN A 433 24.24 5.93 20.05
CA ASN A 433 24.50 7.36 19.86
C ASN A 433 25.44 7.69 18.68
N ILE A 434 25.39 6.90 17.61
CA ILE A 434 26.16 7.15 16.38
C ILE A 434 25.56 8.31 15.59
N THR A 435 26.40 9.10 14.93
CA THR A 435 25.99 10.17 14.00
C THR A 435 26.59 9.93 12.61
N LEU A 436 25.76 9.97 11.57
CA LEU A 436 26.17 9.80 10.18
C LEU A 436 25.87 11.07 9.37
N LYS A 437 26.87 11.58 8.66
CA LYS A 437 26.80 12.86 7.92
C LYS A 437 27.35 12.74 6.49
N GLY A 438 26.73 13.44 5.55
CA GLY A 438 27.15 13.44 4.15
C GLY A 438 27.07 12.05 3.52
N LYS A 439 28.14 11.58 2.86
CA LYS A 439 28.17 10.26 2.20
C LYS A 439 28.96 9.25 3.01
N VAL A 440 28.31 8.19 3.49
CA VAL A 440 28.95 7.12 4.28
C VAL A 440 28.79 5.78 3.57
N SER A 441 29.89 5.05 3.40
CA SER A 441 29.91 3.71 2.82
C SER A 441 30.66 2.76 3.76
N ILE A 442 30.02 1.68 4.19
CA ILE A 442 30.60 0.67 5.08
C ILE A 442 30.47 -0.69 4.40
N VAL A 443 31.55 -1.19 3.81
CA VAL A 443 31.55 -2.42 3.02
C VAL A 443 32.64 -3.34 3.53
N VAL A 444 32.24 -4.32 4.35
CA VAL A 444 33.18 -5.27 4.95
C VAL A 444 33.23 -6.56 4.15
N LYS A 445 34.43 -7.15 4.06
CA LYS A 445 34.64 -8.42 3.34
C LYS A 445 33.94 -9.58 4.06
N SER A 446 33.62 -10.61 3.31
CA SER A 446 33.07 -11.85 3.87
C SER A 446 33.97 -12.42 4.97
N GLY A 447 33.38 -12.82 6.09
CA GLY A 447 34.10 -13.35 7.26
C GLY A 447 34.66 -12.29 8.20
N VAL A 448 34.55 -10.99 7.88
CA VAL A 448 34.95 -9.89 8.76
C VAL A 448 33.71 -9.33 9.46
N LYS A 449 33.76 -9.31 10.79
CA LYS A 449 32.78 -8.59 11.62
C LYS A 449 33.32 -7.20 11.94
N LEU A 450 32.50 -6.17 11.76
CA LEU A 450 32.83 -4.79 12.12
C LEU A 450 31.81 -4.25 13.10
N GLU A 451 32.29 -3.72 14.22
CA GLU A 451 31.47 -3.04 15.23
C GLU A 451 31.85 -1.56 15.26
N ILE A 452 30.89 -0.69 14.91
CA ILE A 452 31.06 0.76 15.02
C ILE A 452 30.88 1.15 16.49
N PRO A 453 31.87 1.75 17.16
CA PRO A 453 31.80 2.06 18.59
C PRO A 453 30.70 3.06 18.96
N ASP A 454 30.27 3.03 20.22
CA ASP A 454 29.32 3.99 20.79
C ASP A 454 29.83 5.44 20.61
N GLY A 455 28.94 6.36 20.23
CA GLY A 455 29.25 7.78 20.07
C GLY A 455 30.01 8.16 18.80
N THR A 456 30.31 7.20 17.92
CA THR A 456 31.09 7.46 16.70
C THR A 456 30.39 8.44 15.76
N VAL A 457 31.14 9.39 15.22
CA VAL A 457 30.68 10.32 14.17
C VAL A 457 31.38 9.98 12.86
N LEU A 458 30.60 9.57 11.86
CA LEU A 458 31.10 9.27 10.51
C LEU A 458 30.63 10.34 9.53
N GLN A 459 31.56 11.00 8.85
CA GLN A 459 31.27 12.05 7.90
C GLN A 459 32.10 11.87 6.62
N ASN A 460 31.43 11.76 5.46
CA ASN A 460 32.09 11.66 4.15
C ASN A 460 33.20 10.59 4.12
N LYS A 461 32.91 9.38 4.61
CA LYS A 461 33.89 8.35 4.90
C LYS A 461 33.50 7.01 4.26
N GLU A 462 34.51 6.30 3.76
CA GLU A 462 34.42 4.90 3.34
C GLU A 462 35.15 4.03 4.36
N ILE A 463 34.52 2.94 4.78
CA ILE A 463 35.02 2.02 5.81
C ILE A 463 34.96 0.61 5.23
N SER A 464 36.11 -0.06 5.19
CA SER A 464 36.27 -1.41 4.66
C SER A 464 36.72 -2.43 5.72
N GLY A 465 37.23 -1.94 6.85
CA GLY A 465 37.63 -2.76 8.00
C GLY A 465 37.80 -1.94 9.28
N PRO A 466 38.14 -2.58 10.41
CA PRO A 466 38.37 -1.93 11.69
C PRO A 466 39.46 -0.84 11.68
N GLU A 467 40.43 -0.96 10.78
CA GLU A 467 41.51 0.01 10.55
C GLU A 467 41.03 1.38 10.06
N ASP A 468 39.82 1.42 9.48
CA ASP A 468 39.23 2.62 8.91
C ASP A 468 38.34 3.37 9.91
N LEU A 469 38.14 2.88 11.15
CA LEU A 469 37.20 3.47 12.12
C LEU A 469 37.68 4.79 12.71
#